data_AF-A0A5M8FE45-F1
#
_entry.id   AF-A0A5M8FE45-F1
#
_cell.length_a   1.000
_cell.length_b   1.000
_cell.length_c   1.000
_cell.angle_alpha   90.00
_cell.angle_beta   90.00
_cell.angle_gamma   90.00
#
_symmetry.space_group_name_H-M   'P 1'
#
loop_
_entity.id
_entity.type
_entity.pdbx_description
1 polymer ?
#
loop_
_entity_poly.entity_id
_entity_poly.type
_entity_poly.pdbx_seq_one_letter_code
_entity_poly.pdbx_strand_id
1 'polypeptide(L)'
;MMRDQSLDLLKGAACVLMLFAHTQLQIDLPSKALTFLGSFAPILFFAVSGITANFQARRHPVTGVVLTYVMIFLLGLSFASMVVGNFWVSFDMDILQIIAVGALTLYLVQRYLNPGHWFHLGAAVAIFALKPLTDLLPRESEWVAPLVNVVIEPGNFVIIPWLFPFFLGMFCHLAPNRHNLWLAAASLLALGLAWGLLGYWGLPLGIDNRWDMTIGYFLCSLFITSAAFFVARRLPQSLISSAFVPLLWLGRQSLLFLYVHIGLIWLIRRFTEGIWGSYWIWPLVALLSVVLMWLLPPLLAALRIPRLMQRFPAWLVLLALVLVAPLVLPDGAPLVLAQLLLGVVFSLYYGEMTRALKGIAWPAARQSRGVAE
;
A
#
# COMPACT_ATOMS: atom_id res chain seq x y z
N MET A 1 -22.43 -7.03 10.54
CA MET A 1 -21.38 -6.12 11.05
C MET A 1 -21.16 -5.05 9.99
N MET A 2 -21.49 -3.79 10.29
CA MET A 2 -21.40 -2.67 9.33
C MET A 2 -19.94 -2.41 8.95
N ARG A 3 -19.71 -1.98 7.70
CA ARG A 3 -18.40 -1.57 7.19
C ARG A 3 -17.91 -0.33 7.93
N ASP A 4 -16.70 -0.37 8.47
CA ASP A 4 -16.09 0.77 9.17
C ASP A 4 -15.70 1.86 8.15
N GLN A 5 -16.48 2.94 8.10
CA GLN A 5 -16.29 4.02 7.13
C GLN A 5 -15.06 4.87 7.44
N SER A 6 -14.55 4.83 8.68
CA SER A 6 -13.34 5.57 9.05
C SER A 6 -12.10 5.06 8.29
N LEU A 7 -12.07 3.77 7.98
CA LEU A 7 -10.99 3.16 7.19
C LEU A 7 -11.04 3.59 5.72
N ASP A 8 -12.24 3.69 5.14
CA ASP A 8 -12.42 4.20 3.78
C ASP A 8 -12.04 5.69 3.72
N LEU A 9 -12.38 6.48 4.75
CA LEU A 9 -11.99 7.88 4.85
C LEU A 9 -10.47 8.05 4.86
N LEU A 10 -9.76 7.27 5.67
CA LEU A 10 -8.29 7.31 5.76
C LEU A 10 -7.63 6.92 4.42
N LYS A 11 -8.15 5.89 3.73
CA LYS A 11 -7.69 5.53 2.38
C LYS A 11 -7.97 6.64 1.36
N GLY A 12 -9.13 7.28 1.44
CA GLY A 12 -9.48 8.41 0.59
C GLY A 12 -8.52 9.58 0.79
N ALA A 13 -8.21 9.92 2.05
CA ALA A 13 -7.23 10.95 2.36
C ALA A 13 -5.83 10.58 1.83
N ALA A 14 -5.42 9.31 1.97
CA ALA A 14 -4.17 8.83 1.42
C ALA A 14 -4.11 8.91 -0.12
N CYS A 15 -5.22 8.69 -0.84
CA CYS A 15 -5.30 8.91 -2.29
C CYS A 15 -5.04 10.39 -2.64
N VAL A 16 -5.60 11.33 -1.88
CA VAL A 16 -5.35 12.76 -2.09
C VAL A 16 -3.89 13.11 -1.82
N LEU A 17 -3.31 12.59 -0.73
CA LEU A 17 -1.89 12.77 -0.42
C LEU A 17 -0.98 12.22 -1.52
N MET A 18 -1.35 11.10 -2.16
CA MET A 18 -0.61 10.51 -3.27
C MET A 18 -0.50 11.48 -4.47
N LEU A 19 -1.54 12.28 -4.75
CA LEU A 19 -1.49 13.32 -5.80
C LEU A 19 -0.31 14.29 -5.60
N PHE A 20 -0.12 14.73 -4.35
CA PHE A 20 0.96 15.65 -3.99
C PHE A 20 2.32 14.96 -4.04
N ALA A 21 2.40 13.69 -3.64
CA ALA A 21 3.64 12.92 -3.57
C ALA A 21 4.30 12.69 -4.94
N HIS A 22 3.50 12.46 -5.99
CA HIS A 22 4.00 12.03 -7.30
C HIS A 22 4.14 13.14 -8.34
N THR A 23 3.54 14.31 -8.09
CA THR A 23 3.74 15.49 -8.94
C THR A 23 4.98 16.28 -8.57
N GLN A 24 5.53 16.08 -7.36
CA GLN A 24 6.80 16.64 -6.88
C GLN A 24 6.93 18.16 -7.07
N LEU A 25 5.82 18.89 -6.92
CA LEU A 25 5.80 20.33 -7.08
C LEU A 25 6.51 21.00 -5.89
N GLN A 26 7.61 21.71 -6.14
CA GLN A 26 8.42 22.36 -5.10
C GLN A 26 8.74 23.83 -5.41
N ILE A 27 7.74 24.58 -5.88
CA ILE A 27 7.89 26.00 -6.28
C ILE A 27 8.15 26.90 -5.07
N ASP A 28 7.45 26.65 -3.97
CA ASP A 28 7.37 27.52 -2.79
C ASP A 28 7.16 26.71 -1.51
N LEU A 29 7.05 27.39 -0.36
CA LEU A 29 6.88 26.71 0.93
C LEU A 29 5.56 25.90 1.03
N PRO A 30 4.38 26.41 0.61
CA PRO A 30 3.15 25.62 0.60
C PRO A 30 3.25 24.34 -0.24
N SER A 31 3.79 24.41 -1.47
CA SER A 31 3.93 23.23 -2.33
C SER A 31 4.91 22.20 -1.78
N LYS A 32 6.01 22.65 -1.16
CA LYS A 32 6.93 21.77 -0.42
C LYS A 32 6.26 21.11 0.76
N ALA A 33 5.48 21.84 1.56
CA ALA A 33 4.77 21.29 2.72
C ALA A 33 3.73 20.23 2.29
N LEU A 34 2.98 20.48 1.22
CA LEU A 34 2.00 19.52 0.69
C LEU A 34 2.67 18.27 0.09
N THR A 35 3.78 18.44 -0.62
CA THR A 35 4.58 17.30 -1.14
C THR A 35 5.17 16.48 0.01
N PHE A 36 5.66 17.13 1.07
CA PHE A 36 6.13 16.48 2.29
C PHE A 36 5.03 15.67 2.96
N LEU A 37 3.85 16.24 3.18
CA LEU A 37 2.69 15.50 3.72
C LEU A 37 2.28 14.35 2.79
N GLY A 38 2.32 14.59 1.48
CA GLY A 38 2.07 13.60 0.43
C GLY A 38 2.95 12.35 0.57
N SER A 39 4.21 12.54 1.00
CA SER A 39 5.17 11.44 1.16
C SER A 39 4.75 10.37 2.17
N PHE A 40 3.77 10.65 3.05
CA PHE A 40 3.23 9.72 4.04
C PHE A 40 1.98 8.96 3.56
N ALA A 41 1.53 9.18 2.31
CA ALA A 41 0.42 8.42 1.74
C ALA A 41 0.58 6.89 1.88
N PRO A 42 1.76 6.29 1.59
CA PRO A 42 1.94 4.84 1.73
C PRO A 42 1.76 4.35 3.17
N ILE A 43 2.22 5.13 4.17
CA ILE A 43 2.10 4.78 5.59
C ILE A 43 0.63 4.60 5.99
N LEU A 44 -0.24 5.54 5.58
CA LEU A 44 -1.68 5.43 5.83
C LEU A 44 -2.31 4.26 5.06
N PHE A 45 -1.90 4.04 3.80
CA PHE A 45 -2.39 2.91 3.01
C PHE A 45 -2.07 1.55 3.64
N PHE A 46 -0.83 1.38 4.08
CA PHE A 46 -0.34 0.15 4.70
C PHE A 46 -1.01 -0.08 6.05
N ALA A 47 -1.15 0.97 6.86
CA ALA A 47 -1.88 0.93 8.13
C ALA A 47 -3.33 0.45 7.95
N VAL A 48 -4.08 1.01 7.00
CA VAL A 48 -5.46 0.57 6.75
C VAL A 48 -5.52 -0.83 6.13
N SER A 49 -4.59 -1.15 5.23
CA SER A 49 -4.53 -2.48 4.59
C SER A 49 -4.33 -3.59 5.61
N GLY A 50 -3.49 -3.37 6.62
CA GLY A 50 -3.30 -4.30 7.74
C GLY A 50 -4.59 -4.61 8.51
N ILE A 51 -5.43 -3.60 8.75
CA ILE A 51 -6.72 -3.79 9.45
C ILE A 51 -7.68 -4.64 8.64
N THR A 52 -7.70 -4.46 7.31
CA THR A 52 -8.55 -5.29 6.45
C THR A 52 -8.17 -6.77 6.47
N ALA A 53 -6.90 -7.10 6.77
CA ALA A 53 -6.46 -8.48 6.94
C ALA A 53 -7.02 -9.11 8.23
N ASN A 54 -7.12 -8.34 9.31
CA ASN A 54 -7.71 -8.80 10.58
C ASN A 54 -9.17 -9.24 10.43
N PHE A 55 -9.98 -8.49 9.66
CA PHE A 55 -11.36 -8.91 9.38
C PHE A 55 -11.42 -10.23 8.59
N GLN A 56 -10.42 -10.51 7.76
CA GLN A 56 -10.33 -11.76 7.00
C GLN A 56 -9.90 -12.94 7.87
N ALA A 57 -8.98 -12.73 8.82
CA ALA A 57 -8.50 -13.75 9.76
C ALA A 57 -9.63 -14.44 10.54
N ARG A 58 -10.71 -13.71 10.79
CA ARG A 58 -11.89 -14.21 11.51
C ARG A 58 -12.89 -14.98 10.64
N ARG A 59 -12.84 -14.82 9.30
CA ARG A 59 -13.94 -15.26 8.41
C ARG A 59 -13.53 -16.23 7.32
N HIS A 60 -12.28 -16.19 6.87
CA HIS A 60 -11.87 -16.91 5.67
C HIS A 60 -10.80 -17.98 5.97
N PRO A 61 -10.83 -19.12 5.26
CA PRO A 61 -9.82 -20.17 5.38
C PRO A 61 -8.44 -19.66 4.95
N VAL A 62 -7.40 -20.22 5.56
CA VAL A 62 -6.00 -19.83 5.34
C VAL A 62 -5.61 -19.97 3.87
N THR A 63 -5.91 -21.13 3.27
CA THR A 63 -5.58 -21.41 1.87
C THR A 63 -6.14 -20.35 0.92
N GLY A 64 -7.44 -20.04 1.01
CA GLY A 64 -8.07 -19.05 0.15
C GLY A 64 -7.49 -17.64 0.31
N VAL A 65 -7.11 -17.26 1.54
CA VAL A 65 -6.48 -15.95 1.81
C VAL A 65 -5.04 -15.90 1.29
N VAL A 66 -4.24 -16.96 1.52
CA VAL A 66 -2.88 -17.09 0.98
C VAL A 66 -2.91 -16.99 -0.54
N LEU A 67 -3.75 -17.78 -1.22
CA LEU A 67 -3.88 -17.75 -2.68
C LEU A 67 -4.30 -16.36 -3.18
N THR A 68 -5.23 -15.69 -2.48
CA THR A 68 -5.65 -14.33 -2.84
C THR A 68 -4.47 -13.36 -2.79
N TYR A 69 -3.67 -13.38 -1.72
CA TYR A 69 -2.54 -12.46 -1.59
C TYR A 69 -1.36 -12.82 -2.50
N VAL A 70 -1.12 -14.10 -2.79
CA VAL A 70 -0.16 -14.52 -3.84
C VAL A 70 -0.59 -13.98 -5.20
N MET A 71 -1.88 -14.09 -5.54
CA MET A 71 -2.40 -13.52 -6.79
C MET A 71 -2.27 -12.00 -6.83
N ILE A 72 -2.57 -11.29 -5.72
CA ILE A 72 -2.36 -9.83 -5.63
C ILE A 72 -0.89 -9.47 -5.81
N PHE A 73 0.02 -10.22 -5.18
CA PHE A 73 1.46 -10.01 -5.29
C PHE A 73 1.92 -10.12 -6.75
N LEU A 74 1.51 -11.19 -7.44
CA LEU A 74 1.92 -11.47 -8.81
C LEU A 74 1.25 -10.55 -9.83
N LEU A 75 -0.07 -10.33 -9.73
CA LEU A 75 -0.76 -9.38 -10.60
C LEU A 75 -0.26 -7.96 -10.38
N GLY A 76 0.15 -7.62 -9.15
CA GLY A 76 0.77 -6.35 -8.83
C GLY A 76 2.11 -6.11 -9.51
N LEU A 77 2.74 -7.12 -10.13
CA LEU A 77 3.96 -6.92 -10.94
C LEU A 77 3.68 -6.04 -12.16
N SER A 78 2.43 -5.94 -12.60
CA SER A 78 2.02 -4.94 -13.59
C SER A 78 2.33 -3.52 -13.13
N PHE A 79 2.12 -3.20 -11.85
CA PHE A 79 2.46 -1.88 -11.31
C PHE A 79 3.97 -1.69 -11.23
N ALA A 80 4.70 -2.68 -10.71
CA ALA A 80 6.16 -2.65 -10.69
C ALA A 80 6.73 -2.40 -12.10
N SER A 81 6.19 -3.09 -13.11
CA SER A 81 6.64 -2.92 -14.49
C SER A 81 6.39 -1.52 -15.05
N MET A 82 5.31 -0.86 -14.64
CA MET A 82 5.06 0.53 -15.04
C MET A 82 6.09 1.51 -14.45
N VAL A 83 6.64 1.19 -13.27
CA VAL A 83 7.54 2.09 -12.53
C VAL A 83 9.00 1.82 -12.87
N VAL A 84 9.44 0.57 -12.82
CA VAL A 84 10.84 0.15 -13.01
C VAL A 84 11.12 -0.54 -14.36
N GLY A 85 10.10 -0.84 -15.17
CA GLY A 85 10.28 -1.48 -16.48
C GLY A 85 10.28 -3.00 -16.43
N ASN A 86 11.29 -3.65 -16.99
CA ASN A 86 11.35 -5.11 -17.02
C ASN A 86 11.77 -5.72 -15.67
N PHE A 87 10.79 -6.14 -14.88
CA PHE A 87 11.02 -6.73 -13.56
C PHE A 87 11.74 -8.10 -13.58
N TRP A 88 11.92 -8.73 -14.75
CA TRP A 88 12.74 -9.94 -14.87
C TRP A 88 14.24 -9.65 -14.86
N VAL A 89 14.64 -8.41 -15.19
CA VAL A 89 16.04 -7.96 -15.18
C VAL A 89 16.41 -7.43 -13.80
N SER A 90 15.57 -6.57 -13.23
CA SER A 90 15.75 -6.02 -11.89
C SER A 90 14.42 -6.08 -11.15
N PHE A 91 14.33 -6.96 -10.15
CA PHE A 91 13.14 -7.08 -9.31
C PHE A 91 13.24 -6.17 -8.10
N ASP A 92 12.34 -5.19 -8.04
CA ASP A 92 12.14 -4.34 -6.87
C ASP A 92 10.74 -4.53 -6.31
N MET A 93 10.62 -4.75 -5.00
CA MET A 93 9.31 -4.79 -4.35
C MET A 93 8.63 -3.42 -4.43
N ASP A 94 7.44 -3.39 -5.02
CA ASP A 94 6.61 -2.20 -5.11
C ASP A 94 5.41 -2.29 -4.15
N ILE A 95 4.57 -1.24 -4.15
CA ILE A 95 3.48 -0.99 -3.22
C ILE A 95 2.50 -2.16 -3.12
N LEU A 96 2.23 -2.86 -4.21
CA LEU A 96 1.30 -4.00 -4.22
C LEU A 96 1.92 -5.27 -3.63
N GLN A 97 3.21 -5.49 -3.85
CA GLN A 97 3.94 -6.61 -3.26
C GLN A 97 4.04 -6.45 -1.75
N ILE A 98 4.40 -5.27 -1.25
CA ILE A 98 4.46 -5.02 0.20
C ILE A 98 3.06 -5.07 0.84
N ILE A 99 2.00 -4.61 0.15
CA ILE A 99 0.63 -4.77 0.64
C ILE A 99 0.26 -6.24 0.75
N ALA A 100 0.60 -7.06 -0.24
CA ALA A 100 0.32 -8.49 -0.19
C ALA A 100 1.07 -9.18 0.95
N VAL A 101 2.38 -8.93 1.08
CA VAL A 101 3.24 -9.50 2.14
C VAL A 101 2.77 -9.02 3.52
N GLY A 102 2.55 -7.72 3.69
CA GLY A 102 2.16 -7.13 4.97
C GLY A 102 0.78 -7.54 5.44
N ALA A 103 -0.20 -7.55 4.53
CA ALA A 103 -1.54 -8.03 4.86
C ALA A 103 -1.57 -9.54 5.13
N LEU A 104 -0.81 -10.35 4.38
CA LEU A 104 -0.72 -11.79 4.65
C LEU A 104 -0.03 -12.06 6.00
N THR A 105 1.06 -11.36 6.30
CA THR A 105 1.77 -11.46 7.58
C THR A 105 0.82 -11.17 8.74
N LEU A 106 0.09 -10.06 8.68
CA LEU A 106 -0.89 -9.73 9.72
C LEU A 106 -2.05 -10.71 9.78
N TYR A 107 -2.53 -11.21 8.64
CA TYR A 107 -3.55 -12.25 8.63
C TYR A 107 -3.09 -13.47 9.42
N LEU A 108 -1.86 -13.96 9.18
CA LEU A 108 -1.31 -15.13 9.86
C LEU A 108 -1.10 -14.87 11.36
N VAL A 109 -0.52 -13.71 11.71
CA VAL A 109 -0.35 -13.29 13.11
C VAL A 109 -1.71 -13.25 13.83
N GLN A 110 -2.73 -12.65 13.22
CA GLN A 110 -4.07 -12.60 13.82
C GLN A 110 -4.75 -13.96 13.89
N ARG A 111 -4.55 -14.80 12.87
CA ARG A 111 -5.18 -16.12 12.78
C ARG A 111 -4.65 -17.08 13.83
N TYR A 112 -3.35 -17.06 14.08
CA TYR A 112 -2.68 -18.05 14.93
C TYR A 112 -2.31 -17.55 16.32
N LEU A 113 -1.91 -16.28 16.45
CA LEU A 113 -1.51 -15.70 17.74
C LEU A 113 -2.64 -14.87 18.38
N ASN A 114 -3.51 -14.27 17.56
CA ASN A 114 -4.57 -13.34 17.97
C ASN A 114 -4.14 -12.37 19.09
N PRO A 115 -3.02 -11.65 18.91
CA PRO A 115 -2.39 -10.94 20.01
C PRO A 115 -3.12 -9.62 20.34
N GLY A 116 -2.86 -9.10 21.53
CA GLY A 116 -3.39 -7.80 21.96
C GLY A 116 -2.76 -6.60 21.23
N HIS A 117 -3.35 -5.41 21.37
CA HIS A 117 -2.90 -4.21 20.66
C HIS A 117 -1.41 -3.86 20.92
N TRP A 118 -0.91 -4.01 22.16
CA TRP A 118 0.49 -3.71 22.49
C TRP A 118 1.52 -4.56 21.74
N PHE A 119 1.18 -5.81 21.40
CA PHE A 119 2.04 -6.64 20.56
C PHE A 119 2.29 -5.96 19.21
N HIS A 120 1.25 -5.36 18.62
CA HIS A 120 1.39 -4.67 17.34
C HIS A 120 2.25 -3.42 17.42
N LEU A 121 2.17 -2.65 18.50
CA LEU A 121 3.08 -1.52 18.69
C LEU A 121 4.52 -2.01 18.85
N GLY A 122 4.74 -3.03 19.69
CA GLY A 122 6.05 -3.64 19.87
C GLY A 122 6.63 -4.18 18.55
N ALA A 123 5.83 -4.87 17.75
CA ALA A 123 6.22 -5.39 16.45
C ALA A 123 6.55 -4.26 15.44
N ALA A 124 5.76 -3.18 15.42
CA ALA A 124 6.05 -2.02 14.56
C ALA A 124 7.40 -1.39 14.92
N VAL A 125 7.65 -1.16 16.21
CA VAL A 125 8.95 -0.61 16.68
C VAL A 125 10.09 -1.58 16.42
N ALA A 126 9.89 -2.88 16.65
CA ALA A 126 10.90 -3.91 16.42
C ALA A 126 11.30 -4.01 14.94
N ILE A 127 10.33 -4.04 14.02
CA ILE A 127 10.59 -4.05 12.57
C ILE A 127 11.42 -2.83 12.15
N PHE A 128 11.06 -1.65 12.65
CA PHE A 128 11.84 -0.45 12.39
C PHE A 128 13.26 -0.55 12.98
N ALA A 129 13.39 -1.03 14.21
CA ALA A 129 14.69 -1.19 14.88
C ALA A 129 15.61 -2.22 14.19
N LEU A 130 15.08 -3.11 13.34
CA LEU A 130 15.90 -3.98 12.50
C LEU A 130 16.61 -3.21 11.38
N LYS A 131 16.09 -2.07 10.91
CA LYS A 131 16.73 -1.30 9.84
C LYS A 131 18.20 -0.96 10.11
N PRO A 132 18.57 -0.29 11.22
CA PRO A 132 19.98 0.02 11.47
C PRO A 132 20.86 -1.24 11.55
N LEU A 133 20.32 -2.39 11.95
CA LEU A 133 21.06 -3.66 11.92
C LEU A 133 21.26 -4.15 10.48
N THR A 134 20.24 -4.03 9.64
CA THR A 134 20.33 -4.41 8.23
C THR A 134 21.23 -3.47 7.42
N ASP A 135 21.42 -2.23 7.86
CA ASP A 135 22.30 -1.25 7.21
C ASP A 135 23.78 -1.56 7.42
N LEU A 136 24.11 -2.36 8.44
CA LEU A 136 25.47 -2.85 8.69
C LEU A 136 25.83 -4.08 7.83
N LEU A 137 24.87 -4.65 7.08
CA LEU A 137 25.12 -5.86 6.30
C LEU A 137 25.84 -5.54 4.98
N PRO A 138 26.88 -6.31 4.61
CA PRO A 138 27.58 -6.13 3.34
C PRO A 138 26.67 -6.54 2.17
N ARG A 139 26.16 -5.56 1.42
CA ARG A 139 25.16 -5.77 0.35
C ARG A 139 25.66 -6.67 -0.79
N GLU A 140 26.97 -6.68 -1.03
CA GLU A 140 27.62 -7.48 -2.06
C GLU A 140 27.83 -8.95 -1.66
N SER A 141 27.57 -9.30 -0.40
CA SER A 141 27.73 -10.67 0.06
C SER A 141 26.70 -11.60 -0.59
N GLU A 142 27.13 -12.81 -1.01
CA GLU A 142 26.31 -13.77 -1.75
C GLU A 142 24.98 -14.13 -1.06
N TRP A 143 24.94 -14.11 0.28
CA TRP A 143 23.72 -14.40 1.05
C TRP A 143 22.83 -13.17 1.27
N VAL A 144 23.39 -11.96 1.16
CA VAL A 144 22.66 -10.69 1.31
C VAL A 144 22.07 -10.24 -0.02
N ALA A 145 22.82 -10.41 -1.12
CA ALA A 145 22.41 -9.95 -2.44
C ALA A 145 20.99 -10.39 -2.87
N PRO A 146 20.53 -11.63 -2.61
CA PRO A 146 19.14 -12.04 -2.92
C PRO A 146 18.07 -11.35 -2.06
N LEU A 147 18.45 -10.79 -0.91
CA LEU A 147 17.54 -10.08 0.00
C LEU A 147 17.41 -8.60 -0.35
N VAL A 148 18.40 -8.06 -1.07
CA VAL A 148 18.40 -6.67 -1.56
C VAL A 148 17.19 -6.46 -2.48
N ASN A 149 16.57 -5.29 -2.38
CA ASN A 149 15.36 -4.87 -3.11
C ASN A 149 14.05 -5.59 -2.74
N VAL A 150 14.13 -6.64 -1.92
CA VAL A 150 12.97 -7.41 -1.43
C VAL A 150 12.80 -7.22 0.08
N VAL A 151 13.81 -7.60 0.85
CA VAL A 151 13.78 -7.56 2.31
C VAL A 151 14.45 -6.29 2.84
N ILE A 152 15.51 -5.83 2.18
CA ILE A 152 16.36 -4.71 2.61
C ILE A 152 16.66 -3.77 1.43
N GLU A 153 16.96 -2.51 1.75
CA GLU A 153 17.28 -1.44 0.81
C GLU A 153 18.42 -1.80 -0.17
N PRO A 154 18.42 -1.22 -1.39
CA PRO A 154 17.77 0.04 -1.81
C PRO A 154 16.40 -0.05 -2.51
N GLY A 155 15.69 -1.19 -2.50
CA GLY A 155 14.38 -1.30 -3.15
C GLY A 155 13.31 -0.34 -2.60
N ASN A 156 12.30 -0.02 -3.42
CA ASN A 156 11.25 0.97 -3.11
C ASN A 156 10.48 0.66 -1.81
N PHE A 157 9.85 -0.52 -1.73
CA PHE A 157 9.02 -0.93 -0.59
C PHE A 157 9.47 -2.26 -0.01
N VAL A 158 10.73 -2.32 0.39
CA VAL A 158 11.36 -3.50 1.03
C VAL A 158 10.70 -3.86 2.37
N ILE A 159 10.69 -5.15 2.73
CA ILE A 159 10.00 -5.64 3.95
C ILE A 159 10.50 -4.90 5.21
N ILE A 160 11.82 -4.74 5.36
CA ILE A 160 12.42 -3.98 6.44
C ILE A 160 12.83 -2.61 5.88
N PRO A 161 12.23 -1.50 6.35
CA PRO A 161 11.33 -1.40 7.50
C PRO A 161 9.84 -1.30 7.15
N TRP A 162 9.44 -1.28 5.87
CA TRP A 162 8.06 -0.93 5.45
C TRP A 162 6.95 -1.86 5.93
N LEU A 163 7.26 -2.98 6.57
CA LEU A 163 6.27 -3.80 7.25
C LEU A 163 5.71 -3.14 8.53
N PHE A 164 6.42 -2.18 9.14
CA PHE A 164 5.99 -1.54 10.39
C PHE A 164 4.61 -0.84 10.34
N PRO A 165 4.22 -0.12 9.27
CA PRO A 165 2.96 0.63 9.25
C PRO A 165 1.74 -0.29 9.30
N PHE A 166 1.85 -1.52 8.78
CA PHE A 166 0.79 -2.53 8.87
C PHE A 166 0.48 -2.83 10.34
N PHE A 167 1.52 -3.14 11.13
CA PHE A 167 1.38 -3.39 12.56
C PHE A 167 0.93 -2.13 13.31
N LEU A 168 1.46 -0.96 12.97
CA LEU A 168 1.02 0.31 13.55
C LEU A 168 -0.48 0.57 13.33
N GLY A 169 -0.99 0.33 12.12
CA GLY A 169 -2.42 0.44 11.83
C GLY A 169 -3.28 -0.50 12.68
N MET A 170 -2.82 -1.75 12.87
CA MET A 170 -3.48 -2.70 13.77
C MET A 170 -3.52 -2.22 15.22
N PHE A 171 -2.41 -1.69 15.74
CA PHE A 171 -2.41 -1.05 17.05
C PHE A 171 -3.43 0.10 17.12
N CYS A 172 -3.37 1.03 16.16
CA CYS A 172 -4.22 2.22 16.15
C CYS A 172 -5.72 1.91 16.02
N HIS A 173 -6.07 0.76 15.43
CA HIS A 173 -7.45 0.29 15.33
C HIS A 173 -7.92 -0.41 16.62
N LEU A 174 -7.13 -1.33 17.15
CA LEU A 174 -7.51 -2.15 18.30
C LEU A 174 -7.40 -1.42 19.63
N ALA A 175 -6.46 -0.48 19.75
CA ALA A 175 -6.24 0.25 20.99
C ALA A 175 -7.42 1.20 21.30
N PRO A 176 -7.69 1.49 22.59
CA PRO A 176 -8.52 2.61 22.99
C PRO A 176 -8.06 3.91 22.31
N ASN A 177 -8.99 4.76 21.86
CA ASN A 177 -8.63 5.93 21.06
C ASN A 177 -7.70 6.91 21.80
N ARG A 178 -7.74 6.95 23.14
CA ARG A 178 -6.78 7.72 23.96
C ARG A 178 -5.33 7.32 23.75
N HIS A 179 -5.04 6.05 23.45
CA HIS A 179 -3.67 5.59 23.20
C HIS A 179 -3.13 6.14 21.88
N ASN A 180 -4.00 6.38 20.89
CA ASN A 180 -3.60 7.06 19.65
C ASN A 180 -3.14 8.49 19.94
N LEU A 181 -3.85 9.21 20.81
CA LEU A 181 -3.44 10.55 21.24
C LEU A 181 -2.10 10.53 22.00
N TRP A 182 -1.93 9.58 22.92
CA TRP A 182 -0.67 9.42 23.65
C TRP A 182 0.50 9.08 22.72
N LEU A 183 0.31 8.18 21.76
CA LEU A 183 1.34 7.85 20.78
C LEU A 183 1.67 9.06 19.89
N ALA A 184 0.68 9.84 19.47
CA ALA A 184 0.89 11.06 18.71
C ALA A 184 1.73 12.07 19.50
N ALA A 185 1.35 12.34 20.75
CA ALA A 185 2.07 13.25 21.63
C ALA A 185 3.49 12.76 21.93
N ALA A 186 3.66 11.48 22.25
CA ALA A 186 4.97 10.87 22.50
C ALA A 186 5.88 10.93 21.26
N SER A 187 5.33 10.69 20.07
CA SER A 187 6.09 10.77 18.82
C SER A 187 6.53 12.20 18.52
N LEU A 188 5.67 13.19 18.78
CA LEU A 188 6.01 14.61 18.62
C LEU A 188 7.08 15.06 19.61
N LEU A 189 6.98 14.64 20.88
CA LEU A 189 8.00 14.90 21.89
C LEU A 189 9.33 14.23 21.52
N ALA A 190 9.31 12.97 21.08
CA ALA A 190 10.49 12.26 20.61
C ALA A 190 11.12 12.93 19.38
N LEU A 191 10.30 13.46 18.45
CA LEU A 191 10.78 14.21 17.30
C LEU A 191 11.50 15.50 17.74
N GLY A 192 10.91 16.24 18.70
CA GLY A 192 11.53 17.45 19.26
C GLY A 192 12.84 17.16 20.00
N LEU A 193 12.89 16.08 20.77
CA LEU A 193 14.11 15.63 21.44
C LEU A 193 15.19 15.18 20.45
N ALA A 194 14.81 14.37 19.44
CA ALA A 194 15.72 13.92 18.40
C ALA A 194 16.26 15.10 17.58
N TRP A 195 15.42 16.10 17.29
CA TRP A 195 15.84 17.34 16.64
C TRP A 195 16.87 18.10 17.48
N GLY A 196 16.63 18.28 18.78
CA GLY A 196 17.58 18.95 19.67
C GLY A 196 18.90 18.21 19.82
N LEU A 197 18.85 16.88 20.01
CA LEU A 197 20.02 16.03 20.18
C LEU A 197 20.82 15.90 18.88
N LEU A 198 20.21 15.46 17.78
CA LEU A 198 20.90 15.28 16.51
C LEU A 198 21.36 16.62 15.93
N GLY A 199 20.55 17.67 16.10
CA GLY A 199 20.91 19.04 15.71
C GLY A 199 22.14 19.55 16.44
N TYR A 200 22.32 19.23 17.74
CA TYR A 200 23.54 19.54 18.48
C TYR A 200 24.79 18.91 17.86
N TRP A 201 24.68 17.71 17.31
CA TRP A 201 25.76 17.01 16.61
C TRP A 201 25.84 17.32 15.11
N GLY A 202 25.03 18.26 14.60
CA GLY A 202 24.96 18.60 13.18
C GLY A 202 24.42 17.49 12.27
N LEU A 203 23.74 16.49 12.85
CA LEU A 203 23.19 15.36 12.11
C LEU A 203 21.76 15.66 11.63
N PRO A 204 21.44 15.46 10.34
CA PRO A 204 20.10 15.68 9.83
C PRO A 204 19.13 14.62 10.38
N LEU A 205 17.95 15.05 10.82
CA LEU A 205 16.89 14.14 11.30
C LEU A 205 16.28 13.31 10.15
N GLY A 206 16.40 13.80 8.90
CA GLY A 206 16.00 13.09 7.69
C GLY A 206 14.49 12.88 7.53
N ILE A 207 13.66 13.82 8.01
CA ILE A 207 12.19 13.69 8.06
C ILE A 207 11.52 13.48 6.69
N ASP A 208 12.19 13.86 5.61
CA ASP A 208 11.73 13.80 4.21
C ASP A 208 12.29 12.60 3.43
N ASN A 209 13.28 11.90 3.99
CA ASN A 209 13.88 10.74 3.34
C ASN A 209 13.07 9.46 3.63
N ARG A 210 12.00 9.29 2.83
CA ARG A 210 11.13 8.11 2.94
C ARG A 210 11.76 6.83 2.44
N TRP A 211 12.79 6.88 1.59
CA TRP A 211 13.35 5.65 1.02
C TRP A 211 14.35 4.99 1.97
N ASP A 212 15.09 5.81 2.72
CA ASP A 212 15.97 5.39 3.81
C ASP A 212 15.27 5.38 5.17
N MET A 213 13.93 5.51 5.22
CA MET A 213 13.12 5.36 6.44
C MET A 213 13.82 5.80 7.73
N THR A 214 14.24 7.06 7.78
CA THR A 214 15.09 7.54 8.88
C THR A 214 14.32 7.56 10.19
N ILE A 215 15.03 7.75 11.31
CA ILE A 215 14.38 7.95 12.63
C ILE A 215 13.38 9.12 12.57
N GLY A 216 13.73 10.21 11.89
CA GLY A 216 12.83 11.34 11.69
C GLY A 216 11.55 10.95 10.95
N TYR A 217 11.71 10.26 9.81
CA TYR A 217 10.57 9.83 9.00
C TYR A 217 9.69 8.82 9.77
N PHE A 218 10.28 7.90 10.53
CA PHE A 218 9.57 6.95 11.38
C PHE A 218 8.76 7.65 12.48
N LEU A 219 9.36 8.58 13.23
CA LEU A 219 8.65 9.35 14.26
C LEU A 219 7.50 10.18 13.68
N CYS A 220 7.72 10.82 12.53
CA CYS A 220 6.65 11.50 11.78
C CYS A 220 5.55 10.52 11.36
N SER A 221 5.89 9.32 10.90
CA SER A 221 4.93 8.28 10.51
C SER A 221 4.09 7.80 11.69
N LEU A 222 4.69 7.62 12.87
CA LEU A 222 3.97 7.30 14.11
C LEU A 222 2.99 8.43 14.49
N PHE A 223 3.44 9.69 14.41
CA PHE A 223 2.60 10.85 14.67
C PHE A 223 1.42 10.95 13.70
N ILE A 224 1.68 10.95 12.39
CA ILE A 224 0.66 11.13 11.35
C ILE A 224 -0.38 10.01 11.42
N THR A 225 0.07 8.76 11.54
CA THR A 225 -0.85 7.62 11.59
C THR A 225 -1.71 7.66 12.84
N SER A 226 -1.10 7.86 14.02
CA SER A 226 -1.85 7.86 15.27
C SER A 226 -2.79 9.06 15.38
N ALA A 227 -2.39 10.25 14.93
CA ALA A 227 -3.25 11.42 14.83
C ALA A 227 -4.41 11.21 13.85
N ALA A 228 -4.15 10.66 12.66
CA ALA A 228 -5.19 10.39 11.66
C ALA A 228 -6.24 9.40 12.19
N PHE A 229 -5.82 8.30 12.83
CA PHE A 229 -6.75 7.36 13.47
C PHE A 229 -7.51 7.99 14.65
N PHE A 230 -6.85 8.83 15.45
CA PHE A 230 -7.50 9.53 16.55
C PHE A 230 -8.65 10.41 16.06
N VAL A 231 -8.40 11.22 15.04
CA VAL A 231 -9.39 12.10 14.43
C VAL A 231 -10.50 11.28 13.77
N ALA A 232 -10.15 10.35 12.87
CA ALA A 232 -11.12 9.57 12.11
C ALA A 232 -12.08 8.77 13.02
N ARG A 233 -11.60 8.25 14.16
CA ARG A 233 -12.42 7.51 15.13
C ARG A 233 -13.25 8.40 16.06
N ARG A 234 -12.98 9.72 16.12
CA ARG A 234 -13.81 10.68 16.87
C ARG A 234 -14.96 11.25 16.05
N LEU A 235 -14.87 11.21 14.72
CA LEU A 235 -15.93 11.72 13.87
C LEU A 235 -17.18 10.81 13.94
N PRO A 236 -18.38 11.36 14.14
CA PRO A 236 -19.62 10.60 14.04
C PRO A 236 -19.77 9.95 12.66
N GLN A 237 -20.23 8.70 12.60
CA GLN A 237 -20.44 8.00 11.33
C GLN A 237 -21.44 8.73 10.42
N SER A 238 -22.43 9.42 10.99
CA SER A 238 -23.35 10.28 10.23
C SER A 238 -22.61 11.38 9.48
N LEU A 239 -21.68 12.08 10.15
CA LEU A 239 -20.85 13.12 9.55
C LEU A 239 -19.90 12.55 8.47
N ILE A 240 -19.27 11.40 8.74
CA ILE A 240 -18.42 10.73 7.74
C ILE A 240 -19.23 10.40 6.49
N SER A 241 -20.42 9.83 6.67
CA SER A 241 -21.27 9.39 5.57
C SER A 241 -21.88 10.52 4.74
N SER A 242 -22.03 11.73 5.30
CA SER A 242 -22.65 12.87 4.62
C SER A 242 -21.64 13.85 4.05
N ALA A 243 -20.64 14.27 4.84
CA ALA A 243 -19.71 15.32 4.47
C ALA A 243 -18.51 14.83 3.65
N PHE A 244 -18.14 13.55 3.79
CA PHE A 244 -16.91 13.00 3.19
C PHE A 244 -17.18 11.97 2.09
N VAL A 245 -18.36 12.01 1.45
CA VAL A 245 -18.76 11.09 0.37
C VAL A 245 -17.69 10.93 -0.73
N PRO A 246 -17.07 12.01 -1.26
CA PRO A 246 -16.05 11.86 -2.30
C PRO A 246 -14.82 11.10 -1.82
N LEU A 247 -14.37 11.36 -0.58
CA LEU A 247 -13.23 10.67 0.03
C LEU A 247 -13.55 9.20 0.31
N LEU A 248 -14.77 8.89 0.76
CA LEU A 248 -15.22 7.51 0.93
C LEU A 248 -15.24 6.75 -0.40
N TRP A 249 -15.73 7.38 -1.47
CA TRP A 249 -15.73 6.80 -2.81
C TRP A 249 -14.30 6.54 -3.29
N LEU A 250 -13.41 7.52 -3.13
CA LEU A 250 -12.01 7.41 -3.52
C LEU A 250 -11.29 6.30 -2.73
N GLY A 251 -11.50 6.22 -1.42
CA GLY A 251 -10.94 5.17 -0.57
C GLY A 251 -11.40 3.76 -0.96
N ARG A 252 -12.68 3.62 -1.36
CA ARG A 252 -13.25 2.36 -1.89
C ARG A 252 -12.61 1.94 -3.21
N GLN A 253 -12.24 2.90 -4.04
CA GLN A 253 -11.64 2.70 -5.36
C GLN A 253 -10.13 2.94 -5.36
N SER A 254 -9.48 2.92 -4.20
CA SER A 254 -8.07 3.29 -4.03
C SER A 254 -7.10 2.50 -4.92
N LEU A 255 -7.35 1.21 -5.17
CA LEU A 255 -6.52 0.40 -6.06
C LEU A 255 -6.65 0.86 -7.52
N LEU A 256 -7.87 1.14 -7.98
CA LEU A 256 -8.08 1.69 -9.32
C LEU A 256 -7.46 3.08 -9.44
N PHE A 257 -7.64 3.91 -8.41
CA PHE A 257 -7.03 5.22 -8.35
C PHE A 257 -5.52 5.13 -8.48
N LEU A 258 -4.84 4.23 -7.78
CA LEU A 258 -3.40 4.03 -7.88
C LEU A 258 -2.94 3.83 -9.34
N TYR A 259 -3.56 2.89 -10.07
CA TYR A 259 -3.20 2.63 -11.47
C TYR A 259 -3.51 3.81 -12.39
N VAL A 260 -4.73 4.36 -12.29
CA VAL A 260 -5.18 5.46 -13.16
C VAL A 260 -4.34 6.71 -12.92
N HIS A 261 -4.12 7.06 -11.66
CA HIS A 261 -3.36 8.24 -11.26
C HIS A 261 -1.91 8.18 -11.75
N ILE A 262 -1.21 7.07 -11.50
CA ILE A 262 0.19 6.92 -11.90
C ILE A 262 0.32 6.83 -13.42
N GLY A 263 -0.57 6.09 -14.09
CA GLY A 263 -0.61 6.03 -15.55
C GLY A 263 -0.86 7.41 -16.17
N LEU A 264 -1.75 8.20 -15.58
CA LEU A 264 -2.03 9.56 -16.03
C LEU A 264 -0.84 10.50 -15.80
N ILE A 265 -0.19 10.44 -14.64
CA ILE A 265 1.05 11.20 -14.38
C ILE A 265 2.10 10.86 -15.44
N TRP A 266 2.29 9.57 -15.75
CA TRP A 266 3.24 9.14 -16.76
C TRP A 266 2.89 9.71 -18.15
N LEU A 267 1.62 9.65 -18.55
CA LEU A 267 1.13 10.21 -19.82
C LEU A 267 1.35 11.73 -19.89
N ILE A 268 0.91 12.47 -18.86
CA ILE A 268 1.05 13.92 -18.81
C ILE A 268 2.52 14.32 -18.84
N ARG A 269 3.38 13.65 -18.06
CA ARG A 269 4.83 13.93 -18.06
C ARG A 269 5.45 13.64 -19.43
N ARG A 270 4.99 12.60 -20.14
CA ARG A 270 5.49 12.23 -21.47
C ARG A 270 5.06 13.19 -22.57
N PHE A 271 3.86 13.77 -22.48
CA PHE A 271 3.24 14.53 -23.59
C PHE A 271 3.05 16.02 -23.33
N THR A 272 3.17 16.49 -22.09
CA THR A 272 2.96 17.89 -21.72
C THR A 272 4.06 18.39 -20.79
N GLU A 273 5.23 18.71 -21.35
CA GLU A 273 6.35 19.28 -20.58
C GLU A 273 5.98 20.65 -19.96
N GLY A 274 5.16 21.45 -20.64
CA GLY A 274 4.86 22.83 -20.24
C GLY A 274 3.92 23.03 -19.03
N ILE A 275 3.21 21.99 -18.59
CA ILE A 275 2.32 22.08 -17.39
C ILE A 275 3.06 21.55 -16.15
N TRP A 276 4.14 20.78 -16.35
CA TRP A 276 4.94 20.24 -15.27
C TRP A 276 5.68 21.39 -14.55
N GLY A 277 5.52 21.48 -13.24
CA GLY A 277 6.04 22.61 -12.47
C GLY A 277 5.07 23.77 -12.24
N SER A 278 3.77 23.60 -12.57
CA SER A 278 2.70 24.53 -12.21
C SER A 278 1.71 23.93 -11.22
N TYR A 279 1.08 24.76 -10.39
CA TYR A 279 -0.02 24.36 -9.51
C TYR A 279 -1.20 23.72 -10.25
N TRP A 280 -1.36 23.99 -11.55
CA TRP A 280 -2.41 23.37 -12.38
C TRP A 280 -2.29 21.86 -12.49
N ILE A 281 -1.11 21.28 -12.25
CA ILE A 281 -0.90 19.83 -12.34
C ILE A 281 -1.79 19.07 -11.34
N TRP A 282 -2.00 19.59 -10.13
CA TRP A 282 -2.79 18.93 -9.10
C TRP A 282 -4.27 18.81 -9.46
N PRO A 283 -5.02 19.91 -9.71
CA PRO A 283 -6.43 19.81 -10.08
C PRO A 283 -6.61 19.08 -11.42
N LEU A 284 -5.68 19.21 -12.37
CA LEU A 284 -5.75 18.50 -13.64
C LEU A 284 -5.64 16.99 -13.44
N VAL A 285 -4.59 16.53 -12.75
CA VAL A 285 -4.38 15.10 -12.48
C VAL A 285 -5.54 14.53 -11.64
N ALA A 286 -6.01 15.28 -10.63
CA ALA A 286 -7.13 14.87 -9.80
C ALA A 286 -8.42 14.69 -10.63
N LEU A 287 -8.79 15.71 -11.42
CA LEU A 287 -10.00 15.71 -12.24
C LEU A 287 -9.95 14.60 -13.27
N LEU A 288 -8.86 14.49 -14.03
CA LEU A 288 -8.71 13.47 -15.06
C LEU A 288 -8.70 12.06 -14.47
N SER A 289 -8.09 11.87 -13.30
CA SER A 289 -8.14 10.57 -12.61
C SER A 289 -9.57 10.18 -12.28
N VAL A 290 -10.37 11.10 -11.71
CA VAL A 290 -11.78 10.86 -11.38
C VAL A 290 -12.61 10.57 -12.64
N VAL A 291 -12.43 11.37 -13.69
CA VAL A 291 -13.14 11.18 -14.97
C VAL A 291 -12.83 9.81 -15.56
N LEU A 292 -11.55 9.43 -15.64
CA LEU A 292 -11.15 8.11 -16.15
C LEU A 292 -11.73 6.98 -15.29
N MET A 293 -11.70 7.11 -13.96
CA MET A 293 -12.30 6.12 -13.06
C MET A 293 -13.82 5.95 -13.24
N TRP A 294 -14.53 6.99 -13.71
CA TRP A 294 -15.95 6.89 -14.06
C TRP A 294 -16.19 6.28 -15.45
N LEU A 295 -15.32 6.57 -16.42
CA LEU A 295 -15.46 6.11 -17.81
C LEU A 295 -14.97 4.67 -18.03
N LEU A 296 -13.95 4.22 -17.29
CA LEU A 296 -13.35 2.89 -17.47
C LEU A 296 -14.33 1.73 -17.18
N PRO A 297 -15.11 1.73 -16.08
CA PRO A 297 -16.05 0.64 -15.82
C PRO A 297 -17.09 0.39 -16.94
N PRO A 298 -17.84 1.39 -17.44
CA PRO A 298 -18.79 1.17 -18.53
C PRO A 298 -18.09 0.78 -19.84
N LEU A 299 -16.91 1.34 -20.13
CA LEU A 299 -16.13 0.98 -21.32
C LEU A 299 -15.74 -0.51 -21.31
N LEU A 300 -15.20 -1.01 -20.21
CA LEU A 300 -14.83 -2.42 -20.07
C LEU A 300 -16.06 -3.34 -20.00
N ALA A 301 -17.19 -2.84 -19.48
CA ALA A 301 -18.45 -3.56 -19.50
C ALA A 301 -18.97 -3.78 -20.93
N ALA A 302 -18.85 -2.78 -21.81
CA ALA A 302 -19.20 -2.91 -23.23
C ALA A 302 -18.36 -4.00 -23.93
N LEU A 303 -17.10 -4.17 -23.52
CA LEU A 303 -16.20 -5.23 -23.98
C LEU A 303 -16.43 -6.60 -23.30
N ARG A 304 -17.46 -6.73 -22.46
CA ARG A 304 -17.81 -7.96 -21.72
C ARG A 304 -16.71 -8.47 -20.76
N ILE A 305 -15.71 -7.66 -20.43
CA ILE A 305 -14.64 -8.00 -19.48
C ILE A 305 -15.16 -8.43 -18.10
N PRO A 306 -16.19 -7.78 -17.50
CA PRO A 306 -16.72 -8.23 -16.20
C PRO A 306 -17.17 -9.69 -16.20
N ARG A 307 -17.84 -10.14 -17.29
CA ARG A 307 -18.31 -11.54 -17.40
C ARG A 307 -17.16 -12.52 -17.52
N LEU A 308 -16.08 -12.11 -18.19
CA LEU A 308 -14.87 -12.92 -18.31
C LEU A 308 -14.18 -13.06 -16.95
N MET A 309 -14.02 -11.96 -16.21
CA MET A 309 -13.33 -11.92 -14.91
C MET A 309 -14.08 -12.62 -13.77
N GLN A 310 -15.34 -13.05 -13.99
CA GLN A 310 -16.04 -13.94 -13.05
C GLN A 310 -15.46 -15.37 -13.06
N ARG A 311 -14.71 -15.76 -14.09
CA ARG A 311 -14.17 -17.12 -14.26
C ARG A 311 -12.72 -17.19 -13.80
N PHE A 312 -12.39 -18.18 -12.96
CA PHE A 312 -11.03 -18.36 -12.47
C PHE A 312 -9.96 -18.46 -13.58
N PRO A 313 -10.17 -19.19 -14.70
CA PRO A 313 -9.18 -19.24 -15.78
C PRO A 313 -8.83 -17.88 -16.38
N ALA A 314 -9.75 -16.91 -16.36
CA ALA A 314 -9.47 -15.57 -16.87
C ALA A 314 -8.41 -14.84 -16.02
N TRP A 315 -8.36 -15.13 -14.72
CA TRP A 315 -7.32 -14.61 -13.82
C TRP A 315 -5.95 -15.22 -14.10
N LEU A 316 -5.90 -16.50 -14.48
CA LEU A 316 -4.66 -17.15 -14.89
C LEU A 316 -4.14 -16.57 -16.22
N VAL A 317 -5.04 -16.29 -17.17
CA VAL A 317 -4.68 -15.60 -18.41
C VAL A 317 -4.18 -14.18 -18.12
N LEU A 318 -4.87 -13.41 -17.27
CA LEU A 318 -4.42 -12.07 -16.89
C LEU A 318 -3.03 -12.11 -16.25
N LEU A 319 -2.80 -13.06 -15.33
CA LEU A 319 -1.50 -13.29 -14.71
C LEU A 319 -0.42 -13.64 -15.76
N ALA A 320 -0.72 -14.56 -16.67
CA ALA A 320 0.21 -14.92 -17.73
C ALA A 320 0.57 -13.70 -18.59
N LEU A 321 -0.40 -12.85 -18.95
CA LEU A 321 -0.16 -11.62 -19.70
C LEU A 321 0.75 -10.64 -18.94
N VAL A 322 0.55 -10.47 -17.62
CA VAL A 322 1.41 -9.62 -16.78
C VAL A 322 2.85 -10.14 -16.76
N LEU A 323 3.04 -11.46 -16.67
CA LEU A 323 4.37 -12.08 -16.61
C LEU A 323 5.09 -12.11 -17.96
N VAL A 324 4.34 -12.30 -19.06
CA VAL A 324 4.90 -12.43 -20.41
C VAL A 324 5.14 -11.08 -21.08
N ALA A 325 4.33 -10.05 -20.77
CA ALA A 325 4.47 -8.75 -21.43
C ALA A 325 5.90 -8.15 -21.38
N PRO A 326 6.65 -8.16 -20.27
CA PRO A 326 8.02 -7.65 -20.23
C PRO A 326 9.04 -8.50 -21.00
N LEU A 327 8.70 -9.75 -21.35
CA LEU A 327 9.56 -10.63 -22.13
C LEU A 327 9.39 -10.41 -23.65
N VAL A 328 8.24 -9.89 -24.07
CA VAL A 328 7.86 -9.78 -25.49
C VAL A 328 7.80 -8.33 -25.96
N LEU A 329 7.41 -7.40 -25.08
CA LEU A 329 7.32 -5.98 -25.42
C LEU A 329 8.64 -5.27 -25.10
N PRO A 330 9.06 -4.32 -25.95
CA PRO A 330 10.22 -3.50 -25.67
C PRO A 330 9.95 -2.57 -24.48
N ASP A 331 11.02 -2.23 -23.76
CA ASP A 331 10.97 -1.26 -22.68
C ASP A 331 10.45 0.10 -23.15
N GLY A 332 9.80 0.83 -22.24
CA GLY A 332 9.20 2.14 -22.49
C GLY A 332 7.69 2.09 -22.72
N ALA A 333 7.19 2.91 -23.64
CA ALA A 333 5.75 3.16 -23.77
C ALA A 333 4.89 1.90 -24.03
N PRO A 334 5.27 0.97 -24.91
CA PRO A 334 4.45 -0.23 -25.16
C PRO A 334 4.27 -1.09 -23.92
N LEU A 335 5.36 -1.35 -23.18
CA LEU A 335 5.32 -2.12 -21.94
C LEU A 335 4.49 -1.42 -20.86
N VAL A 336 4.74 -0.13 -20.62
CA VAL A 336 4.03 0.66 -19.60
C VAL A 336 2.53 0.71 -19.87
N LEU A 337 2.11 0.96 -21.11
CA LEU A 337 0.69 1.02 -21.47
C LEU A 337 0.00 -0.35 -21.38
N ALA A 338 0.67 -1.42 -21.82
CA ALA A 338 0.14 -2.77 -21.68
C ALA A 338 -0.06 -3.14 -20.20
N GLN A 339 0.93 -2.89 -19.36
CA GLN A 339 0.88 -3.19 -17.93
C GLN A 339 -0.14 -2.30 -17.19
N LEU A 340 -0.27 -1.04 -17.58
CA LEU A 340 -1.33 -0.15 -17.08
C LEU A 340 -2.71 -0.71 -17.39
N LEU A 341 -2.96 -1.15 -18.62
CA LEU A 341 -4.26 -1.74 -19.01
C LEU A 341 -4.56 -3.02 -18.22
N LEU A 342 -3.59 -3.93 -18.11
CA LEU A 342 -3.73 -5.17 -17.32
C LEU A 342 -3.99 -4.85 -15.84
N GLY A 343 -3.26 -3.87 -15.30
CA GLY A 343 -3.41 -3.36 -13.94
C GLY A 343 -4.77 -2.71 -13.67
N VAL A 344 -5.30 -1.93 -14.62
CA VAL A 344 -6.65 -1.36 -14.54
C VAL A 344 -7.70 -2.47 -14.48
N VAL A 345 -7.60 -3.48 -15.35
CA VAL A 345 -8.51 -4.64 -15.32
C VAL A 345 -8.43 -5.36 -13.97
N PHE A 346 -7.22 -5.64 -13.49
CA PHE A 346 -7.01 -6.22 -12.16
C PHE A 346 -7.68 -5.37 -11.06
N SER A 347 -7.42 -4.06 -11.03
CA SER A 347 -7.89 -3.15 -10.00
C SER A 347 -9.41 -3.02 -9.92
N LEU A 348 -10.12 -3.15 -11.05
CA LEU A 348 -11.58 -3.08 -11.11
C LEU A 348 -12.25 -4.36 -10.62
N TYR A 349 -11.65 -5.52 -10.94
CA TYR A 349 -12.30 -6.81 -10.77
C TYR A 349 -11.68 -7.71 -9.71
N TYR A 350 -10.61 -7.29 -9.00
CA TYR A 350 -9.95 -8.11 -7.96
C TYR A 350 -10.92 -8.62 -6.87
N GLY A 351 -12.05 -7.94 -6.66
CA GLY A 351 -13.12 -8.40 -5.77
C GLY A 351 -13.79 -9.71 -6.23
N GLU A 352 -13.88 -9.97 -7.54
CA GLU A 352 -14.33 -11.24 -8.11
C GLU A 352 -13.29 -12.34 -7.87
N MET A 353 -12.01 -12.06 -8.16
CA MET A 353 -10.90 -12.97 -7.86
C MET A 353 -10.90 -13.40 -6.40
N THR A 354 -11.02 -12.41 -5.52
CA THR A 354 -11.05 -12.59 -4.08
C THR A 354 -12.22 -13.48 -3.65
N ARG A 355 -13.41 -13.30 -4.24
CA ARG A 355 -14.57 -14.16 -3.96
C ARG A 355 -14.37 -15.59 -4.45
N ALA A 356 -13.81 -15.76 -5.64
CA ALA A 356 -13.52 -17.08 -6.21
C ALA A 356 -12.51 -17.87 -5.35
N LEU A 357 -11.50 -17.19 -4.80
CA LEU A 357 -10.42 -17.84 -4.05
C LEU A 357 -10.73 -18.03 -2.56
N LYS A 358 -11.39 -17.07 -1.91
CA LYS A 358 -11.63 -17.12 -0.45
C LYS A 358 -12.65 -18.17 0.00
N GLY A 359 -13.37 -18.81 -0.93
CA GLY A 359 -14.22 -19.97 -0.66
C GLY A 359 -13.48 -21.31 -0.65
N ILE A 360 -12.22 -21.34 -1.09
CA ILE A 360 -11.44 -22.56 -1.21
C ILE A 360 -10.88 -22.94 0.17
N ALA A 361 -11.50 -23.96 0.78
CA ALA A 361 -10.90 -24.71 1.87
C ALA A 361 -10.16 -25.91 1.29
N TRP A 362 -8.85 -26.03 1.51
CA TRP A 362 -8.16 -27.29 1.24
C TRP A 362 -8.78 -28.36 2.15
N PRO A 363 -9.11 -29.56 1.65
CA PRO A 363 -9.57 -30.62 2.52
C PRO A 363 -8.48 -30.86 3.55
N ALA A 364 -8.81 -30.69 4.84
CA ALA A 364 -7.95 -31.14 5.92
C ALA A 364 -7.58 -32.59 5.61
N ALA A 365 -6.28 -32.91 5.62
CA ALA A 365 -5.81 -34.28 5.44
C ALA A 365 -6.72 -35.18 6.27
N ARG A 366 -7.40 -36.14 5.63
CA ARG A 366 -8.22 -37.13 6.33
C ARG A 366 -7.35 -37.64 7.46
N GLN A 367 -7.71 -37.33 8.70
CA GLN A 367 -7.20 -38.10 9.82
C GLN A 367 -7.48 -39.54 9.44
N SER A 368 -6.43 -40.31 9.20
CA SER A 368 -6.52 -41.75 9.12
C SER A 368 -7.25 -42.15 10.38
N ARG A 369 -8.51 -42.56 10.25
CA ARG A 369 -9.18 -43.29 11.32
C ARG A 369 -8.21 -44.40 11.67
N GLY A 370 -7.71 -44.37 12.90
CA GLY A 370 -6.96 -45.48 13.45
C GLY A 370 -7.77 -46.73 13.14
N VAL A 371 -7.18 -47.61 12.34
CA VAL A 371 -7.55 -49.02 12.36
C VAL A 371 -7.09 -49.45 13.75
N ALA A 372 -8.04 -49.47 14.68
CA ALA A 372 -7.92 -50.27 15.86
C ALA A 372 -8.06 -51.72 15.39
N GLU A 373 -6.96 -52.45 15.40
CA GLU A 373 -6.94 -53.89 15.60
C GLU A 373 -6.28 -54.17 16.95
#